data_AF-A0A1R1QQ25-F1
#
_entry.id   AF-A0A1R1QQ25-F1
#
_cell.length_a   1.000
_cell.length_b   1.000
_cell.length_c   1.000
_cell.angle_alpha   90.00
_cell.angle_beta   90.00
_cell.angle_gamma   90.00
#
_symmetry.space_group_name_H-M   'P 1'
#
loop_
_entity.id
_entity.type
_entity.pdbx_description
1 polymer ?
#
loop_
_entity_poly.entity_id
_entity_poly.type
_entity_poly.pdbx_seq_one_letter_code
_entity_poly.pdbx_strand_id
1 'polypeptide(L)'
;MDDLEGYLEAVKRNMETMTASDYDGKEEDLSKQQEEIENYERQIKEKSISAEGFDQIVDAAVDCAAGDITFSQLEHVYQQASKQHP
;
A
#
# COMPACT_ATOMS: atom_id res chain seq x y z
N MET A 1 -0.62 -8.15 -11.07
CA MET A 1 -0.17 -8.51 -9.70
C MET A 1 0.93 -7.55 -9.28
N ASP A 2 1.68 -7.01 -10.25
CA ASP A 2 2.70 -5.95 -10.12
C ASP A 2 2.23 -4.70 -9.33
N ASP A 3 1.01 -4.22 -9.54
CA ASP A 3 0.56 -2.98 -8.85
C ASP A 3 0.40 -3.14 -7.33
N LEU A 4 0.06 -4.34 -6.86
CA LEU A 4 -0.10 -4.63 -5.43
C LEU A 4 1.26 -4.84 -4.75
N GLU A 5 2.18 -5.50 -5.45
CA GLU A 5 3.56 -5.67 -5.01
C GLU A 5 4.29 -4.32 -4.94
N GLY A 6 4.19 -3.50 -6.00
CA GLY A 6 4.74 -2.15 -6.03
C GLY A 6 4.14 -1.23 -4.96
N TYR A 7 2.83 -1.32 -4.73
CA TYR A 7 2.18 -0.60 -3.62
C TYR A 7 2.76 -1.00 -2.27
N LEU A 8 2.90 -2.31 -2.01
CA LEU A 8 3.46 -2.79 -0.75
C LEU A 8 4.92 -2.35 -0.56
N GLU A 9 5.74 -2.39 -1.60
CA GLU A 9 7.12 -1.92 -1.54
C GLU A 9 7.21 -0.42 -1.22
N ALA A 10 6.32 0.40 -1.81
CA ALA A 10 6.24 1.82 -1.52
C ALA A 10 5.83 2.09 -0.05
N VAL A 11 4.82 1.36 0.45
CA VAL A 11 4.39 1.44 1.86
C VAL A 11 5.50 1.02 2.82
N LYS A 12 6.22 -0.07 2.52
CA LYS A 12 7.37 -0.53 3.29
C LYS A 12 8.46 0.54 3.36
N ARG A 13 8.86 1.07 2.20
CA ARG A 13 9.90 2.11 2.12
C ARG A 13 9.50 3.38 2.89
N ASN A 14 8.23 3.76 2.80
CA ASN A 14 7.69 4.90 3.56
C ASN A 14 7.75 4.65 5.06
N MET A 15 7.31 3.47 5.52
CA MET A 15 7.37 3.09 6.93
C MET A 15 8.82 3.03 7.46
N GLU A 16 9.75 2.48 6.68
CA GLU A 16 11.18 2.48 7.00
C GLU A 16 11.73 3.91 7.10
N THR A 17 11.35 4.79 6.17
CA THR A 17 11.78 6.20 6.19
C THR A 17 11.21 6.95 7.39
N MET A 18 9.93 6.74 7.71
CA MET A 18 9.28 7.33 8.88
C MET A 18 10.00 6.93 10.18
N THR A 19 10.36 5.66 10.32
CA THR A 19 11.00 5.09 11.51
C THR A 19 12.52 5.32 11.57
N ALA A 20 13.16 5.67 10.44
CA ALA A 20 14.57 6.02 10.39
C ALA A 20 14.89 7.24 11.27
N SER A 21 16.15 7.31 11.72
CA SER A 21 16.67 8.51 12.39
C SER A 21 16.53 9.74 11.49
N ASP A 22 16.43 10.92 12.08
CA ASP A 22 16.27 12.14 11.31
C ASP A 22 17.52 12.41 10.44
N TYR A 23 17.30 12.78 9.19
CA TYR A 23 18.37 13.05 8.22
C TYR A 23 17.95 14.17 7.27
N ASP A 24 18.93 14.91 6.75
CA ASP A 24 18.69 16.00 5.81
C ASP A 24 18.06 15.45 4.52
N GLY A 25 16.86 15.92 4.18
CA GLY A 25 16.08 15.42 3.05
C GLY A 25 15.03 14.35 3.40
N LYS A 26 14.92 13.91 4.67
CA LYS A 26 13.89 12.94 5.11
C LYS A 26 12.47 13.39 4.77
N GLU A 27 12.13 14.65 4.99
CA GLU A 27 10.81 15.18 4.65
C GLU A 27 10.54 15.18 3.13
N GLU A 28 11.56 15.46 2.31
CA GLU A 28 11.44 15.39 0.85
C GLU A 28 11.24 13.95 0.38
N ASP A 29 11.99 13.00 0.95
CA ASP A 29 11.83 11.58 0.65
C ASP A 29 10.45 11.06 1.05
N LEU A 30 9.97 11.42 2.25
CA LEU A 30 8.62 11.07 2.70
C LEU A 30 7.56 11.64 1.75
N SER A 31 7.72 12.88 1.29
CA SER A 31 6.82 13.51 0.32
C SER A 31 6.78 12.77 -1.02
N LYS A 32 7.95 12.42 -1.57
CA LYS A 32 8.04 11.65 -2.83
C LYS A 32 7.45 10.25 -2.69
N GLN A 33 7.72 9.58 -1.57
CA GLN A 33 7.19 8.25 -1.29
C GLN A 33 5.68 8.29 -1.10
N GLN A 34 5.15 9.34 -0.47
CA GLN A 34 3.70 9.55 -0.35
C GLN A 34 3.05 9.73 -1.72
N GLU A 35 3.66 10.52 -2.62
CA GLU A 35 3.16 10.68 -4.00
C GLU A 35 3.16 9.34 -4.77
N GLU A 36 4.21 8.53 -4.59
CA GLU A 36 4.30 7.19 -5.17
C GLU A 36 3.18 6.26 -4.66
N ILE A 37 2.93 6.26 -3.35
CA ILE A 37 1.83 5.53 -2.70
C ILE A 37 0.48 5.97 -3.29
N GLU A 38 0.21 7.28 -3.35
CA GLU A 38 -1.05 7.83 -3.90
C GLU A 38 -1.28 7.44 -5.36
N ASN A 39 -0.20 7.33 -6.15
CA ASN A 39 -0.29 6.88 -7.54
C ASN A 39 -0.70 5.40 -7.64
N TYR A 40 -0.16 4.53 -6.78
CA TYR A 40 -0.60 3.14 -6.71
C TYR A 40 -2.04 3.02 -6.20
N GLU A 41 -2.42 3.79 -5.17
CA GLU A 41 -3.78 3.81 -4.65
C GLU A 41 -4.81 4.17 -5.72
N ARG A 42 -4.47 5.15 -6.57
CA ARG A 42 -5.30 5.53 -7.71
C ARG A 42 -5.49 4.37 -8.69
N GLN A 43 -4.41 3.69 -9.06
CA GLN A 43 -4.46 2.53 -9.96
C GLN A 43 -5.26 1.37 -9.37
N ILE A 44 -5.16 1.16 -8.05
CA ILE A 44 -5.93 0.14 -7.33
C ILE A 44 -7.43 0.51 -7.34
N LYS A 45 -7.78 1.77 -7.09
CA LYS A 45 -9.18 2.27 -7.15
C LYS A 45 -9.78 2.16 -8.55
N GLU A 46 -8.99 2.44 -9.59
CA GLU A 46 -9.44 2.35 -10.99
C GLU A 46 -9.86 0.94 -11.42
N LYS A 47 -9.39 -0.10 -10.70
CA LYS A 47 -9.82 -1.48 -10.91
C LYS A 47 -11.21 -1.80 -10.36
N SER A 48 -12.05 -0.78 -10.20
CA SER A 48 -13.44 -0.87 -9.73
C SER A 48 -13.55 -1.53 -8.35
N ILE A 49 -12.64 -1.17 -7.45
CA ILE A 49 -12.72 -1.60 -6.05
C ILE A 49 -13.65 -0.63 -5.30
N SER A 50 -14.54 -1.17 -4.47
CA SER A 50 -15.38 -0.35 -3.60
C SER A 50 -14.52 0.43 -2.60
N ALA A 51 -15.01 1.55 -2.07
CA ALA A 51 -14.26 2.31 -1.06
C ALA A 51 -13.90 1.43 0.16
N GLU A 52 -14.83 0.60 0.62
CA GLU A 52 -14.61 -0.35 1.71
C GLU A 52 -13.57 -1.41 1.37
N GLY A 53 -13.60 -1.97 0.15
CA GLY A 53 -12.60 -2.93 -0.29
C GLY A 53 -11.22 -2.30 -0.46
N PHE A 54 -11.17 -1.02 -0.83
CA PHE A 54 -9.93 -0.26 -0.91
C PHE A 54 -9.34 -0.03 0.49
N ASP A 55 -10.14 0.43 1.46
CA ASP A 55 -9.69 0.64 2.84
C ASP A 55 -9.12 -0.66 3.44
N GLN A 56 -9.76 -1.80 3.17
CA GLN A 56 -9.24 -3.12 3.56
C GLN A 56 -7.88 -3.47 2.94
N ILE A 57 -7.64 -3.06 1.70
CA ILE A 57 -6.34 -3.25 1.03
C ILE A 57 -5.28 -2.36 1.65
N VAL A 58 -5.61 -1.11 1.99
CA VAL A 58 -4.69 -0.18 2.65
C VAL A 58 -4.28 -0.73 4.01
N ASP A 59 -5.25 -1.10 4.86
CA ASP A 59 -4.98 -1.66 6.19
C ASP A 59 -4.11 -2.93 6.08
N ALA A 60 -4.47 -3.85 5.19
CA ALA A 60 -3.70 -5.07 4.98
C ALA A 60 -2.29 -4.80 4.43
N ALA A 61 -2.09 -3.76 3.62
CA ALA A 61 -0.77 -3.41 3.12
C ALA A 61 0.13 -2.85 4.22
N VAL A 62 -0.44 -2.05 5.14
CA VAL A 62 0.25 -1.57 6.34
C VAL A 62 0.63 -2.74 7.25
N ASP A 63 -0.32 -3.64 7.55
CA ASP A 63 -0.05 -4.85 8.34
C ASP A 63 1.03 -5.74 7.68
N CYS A 64 1.00 -5.86 6.35
CA CYS A 64 1.99 -6.63 5.61
C CYS A 64 3.37 -5.95 5.61
N ALA A 65 3.42 -4.62 5.60
CA ALA A 65 4.65 -3.84 5.71
C ALA A 65 5.26 -3.92 7.11
N ALA A 66 4.41 -3.90 8.16
CA ALA A 66 4.82 -4.09 9.55
C ALA A 66 5.25 -5.54 9.87
N GLY A 67 4.89 -6.49 9.01
CA GLY A 67 5.20 -7.92 9.18
C GLY A 67 4.16 -8.69 10.00
N ASP A 68 3.00 -8.08 10.29
CA ASP A 68 1.88 -8.70 10.99
C ASP A 68 1.16 -9.73 10.12
N ILE A 69 1.15 -9.52 8.81
CA ILE A 69 0.62 -10.49 7.83
C ILE A 69 1.62 -10.76 6.69
N THR A 70 1.43 -11.89 6.01
CA THR A 70 2.22 -12.28 4.83
C THR A 70 1.65 -11.65 3.55
N PHE A 71 2.48 -11.57 2.52
CA PHE A 71 2.04 -11.11 1.19
C PHE A 71 0.85 -11.93 0.66
N SER A 72 0.83 -13.24 0.85
CA SER A 72 -0.30 -14.08 0.42
C SER A 72 -1.62 -13.76 1.13
N GLN A 73 -1.57 -13.23 2.37
CA GLN A 73 -2.76 -12.75 3.06
C GLN A 73 -3.24 -11.41 2.48
N LEU A 74 -2.32 -10.49 2.16
CA LEU A 74 -2.63 -9.26 1.44
C LEU A 74 -3.24 -9.55 0.06
N GLU A 75 -2.67 -10.47 -0.70
CA GLU A 75 -3.21 -10.92 -1.98
C GLU A 75 -4.64 -11.47 -1.83
N HIS A 76 -4.89 -12.25 -0.77
CA HIS A 76 -6.23 -12.75 -0.51
C HIS A 76 -7.23 -11.62 -0.25
N VAL A 77 -6.87 -10.61 0.55
CA VAL A 77 -7.69 -9.41 0.79
C VAL A 77 -7.97 -8.69 -0.53
N TYR A 78 -6.94 -8.46 -1.33
CA TYR A 78 -7.06 -7.83 -2.65
C TYR A 78 -8.04 -8.59 -3.56
N GLN A 79 -7.90 -9.92 -3.63
CA GLN A 79 -8.79 -10.77 -4.42
C GLN A 79 -10.23 -10.76 -3.91
N GLN A 80 -10.46 -10.68 -2.59
CA GLN A 80 -11.81 -10.56 -2.02
C GLN A 80 -12.42 -9.20 -2.37
N ALA A 81 -11.66 -8.11 -2.20
CA ALA A 81 -12.09 -6.75 -2.52
C ALA A 81 -12.41 -6.58 -4.01
N SER A 82 -11.62 -7.17 -4.92
CA SER A 82 -11.90 -7.14 -6.37
C SER A 82 -13.09 -8.00 -6.80
N LYS A 83 -13.48 -9.03 -6.03
CA LYS A 83 -14.61 -9.92 -6.35
C LYS A 83 -15.97 -9.36 -5.97
N GLN A 84 -16.01 -8.24 -5.24
CA GLN A 84 -17.26 -7.62 -4.81
C GLN A 84 -17.92 -6.74 -5.89
N HIS A 85 -17.31 -6.62 -7.08
CA HIS A 85 -17.89 -5.96 -8.24
C HIS A 85 -18.10 -6.97 -9.40
N PRO A 86 -19.36 -7.40 -9.66
CA PRO A 86 -19.72 -8.11 -10.90
C PRO A 86 -19.82 -7.18 -12.12
#